data_AF-A0A955NU72-F1
#
_entry.id   AF-A0A955NU72-F1
#
_cell.length_a   1.000
_cell.length_b   1.000
_cell.length_c   1.000
_cell.angle_alpha   90.00
_cell.angle_beta   90.00
_cell.angle_gamma   90.00
#
_symmetry.space_group_name_H-M   'P 1'
#
loop_
_entity.id
_entity.type
_entity.pdbx_description
1 polymer ?
#
loop_
_entity_poly.entity_id
_entity_poly.type
_entity_poly.pdbx_seq_one_letter_code
_entity_poly.pdbx_strand_id
1 'polypeptide(L)'
;MPRILLLLIPLLLNVETAPAKTLYVSKSGDGSDALSWETGFNQISRALIESVTNDVIRLSAEVYRENLIVATPVTIIGGYVPGVLIDEGSPSDYSTIESA
;
A
#
# COMPACT_ATOMS: atom_id res chain seq x y z
N MET A 1 51.02 9.62 31.75
CA MET A 1 49.74 10.02 31.13
C MET A 1 49.61 9.28 29.79
N PRO A 2 48.72 8.28 29.62
CA PRO A 2 48.55 7.65 28.33
C PRO A 2 47.59 8.50 27.47
N ARG A 3 48.04 8.86 26.27
CA ARG A 3 47.21 9.51 25.24
C ARG A 3 46.30 8.44 24.65
N ILE A 4 45.01 8.47 25.00
CA ILE A 4 43.98 7.70 24.29
C ILE A 4 43.79 8.36 22.92
N LEU A 5 44.19 7.64 21.89
CA LEU A 5 43.89 7.95 20.49
C LEU A 5 42.49 7.42 20.20
N LEU A 6 41.49 8.30 20.22
CA LEU A 6 40.11 7.99 19.83
C LEU A 6 40.06 7.87 18.30
N LEU A 7 40.06 6.65 17.78
CA LEU A 7 39.73 6.36 16.38
C LEU A 7 38.25 6.70 16.17
N LEU A 8 38.00 7.85 15.57
CA LEU A 8 36.69 8.30 15.13
C LEU A 8 36.32 7.51 13.87
N ILE A 9 35.68 6.35 14.03
CA ILE A 9 35.05 5.64 12.91
C ILE A 9 33.73 6.38 12.63
N PRO A 10 33.53 6.99 11.46
CA PRO A 10 32.21 7.47 11.10
C PRO A 10 31.32 6.23 10.93
N LEU A 11 30.38 6.07 11.85
CA LEU A 11 29.31 5.08 11.75
C LEU A 11 28.49 5.46 10.51
N LEU A 12 28.76 4.81 9.39
CA LEU A 12 27.91 4.87 8.20
C LEU A 12 26.56 4.24 8.57
N LEU A 13 25.61 5.08 8.99
CA LEU A 13 24.20 4.70 9.11
C LEU A 13 23.69 4.44 7.70
N ASN A 14 23.67 3.18 7.28
CA ASN A 14 22.86 2.77 6.13
C ASN A 14 21.38 3.00 6.51
N VAL A 15 20.82 4.13 6.09
CA VAL A 15 19.38 4.35 6.16
C VAL A 15 18.74 3.50 5.06
N GLU A 16 18.51 2.23 5.37
CA GLU A 16 17.79 1.32 4.48
C GLU A 16 16.33 1.77 4.46
N THR A 17 16.00 2.61 3.47
CA THR A 17 14.63 3.07 3.29
C THR A 17 13.83 1.88 2.82
N ALA A 18 12.86 1.43 3.62
CA ALA A 18 11.98 0.35 3.22
C ALA A 18 11.31 0.71 1.87
N PRO A 19 11.25 -0.23 0.92
CA PRO A 19 10.65 0.04 -0.38
C PRO A 19 9.16 0.31 -0.22
N ALA A 20 8.67 1.27 -1.00
CA ALA A 20 7.24 1.54 -1.09
C ALA A 20 6.48 0.32 -1.59
N LYS A 21 5.30 0.08 -1.04
CA LYS A 21 4.45 -1.07 -1.33
C LYS A 21 2.98 -0.69 -1.41
N THR A 22 2.17 -1.66 -1.84
CA THR A 22 0.71 -1.55 -1.78
C THR A 22 0.19 -2.23 -0.51
N LEU A 23 -0.65 -1.52 0.24
CA LEU A 23 -1.37 -2.02 1.40
C LEU A 23 -2.85 -2.08 1.08
N TYR A 24 -3.48 -3.21 1.38
CA TYR A 24 -4.91 -3.40 1.17
C TYR A 24 -5.68 -3.16 2.48
N VAL A 25 -6.82 -2.49 2.36
CA VAL A 25 -7.75 -2.24 3.47
C VAL A 25 -9.14 -2.70 3.06
N SER A 26 -9.75 -3.55 3.87
CA SER A 26 -11.11 -4.08 3.68
C SER A 26 -11.71 -4.35 5.06
N LYS A 27 -12.99 -4.04 5.29
CA LYS A 27 -13.59 -4.36 6.61
C LYS A 27 -13.68 -5.85 6.90
N SER A 28 -13.65 -6.67 5.86
CA SER A 28 -13.59 -8.12 5.96
C SER A 28 -12.16 -8.65 6.15
N GLY A 29 -11.13 -7.80 6.07
CA GLY A 29 -9.75 -8.17 6.26
C GLY A 29 -9.34 -8.23 7.74
N ASP A 30 -8.15 -8.79 7.97
CA ASP A 30 -7.20 -8.53 9.09
C ASP A 30 -6.44 -9.75 9.66
N GLY A 31 -6.29 -10.84 8.90
CA GLY A 31 -5.28 -11.87 9.19
C GLY A 31 -3.84 -11.47 8.82
N SER A 32 -3.40 -10.28 9.25
CA SER A 32 -2.77 -9.27 8.38
C SER A 32 -1.28 -9.39 8.02
N ASP A 33 -0.98 -9.45 6.72
CA ASP A 33 0.26 -8.97 6.08
C ASP A 33 0.01 -7.76 5.14
N ALA A 34 -1.27 -7.39 4.98
CA ALA A 34 -1.79 -6.34 4.13
C ALA A 34 -1.51 -6.49 2.62
N LEU A 35 -1.26 -7.71 2.15
CA LEU A 35 -0.92 -8.01 0.76
C LEU A 35 -2.12 -8.36 -0.14
N SER A 36 -3.31 -8.58 0.43
CA SER A 36 -4.55 -8.90 -0.29
C SER A 36 -5.78 -8.31 0.40
N TRP A 37 -6.98 -8.43 -0.18
CA TRP A 37 -8.21 -7.97 0.48
C TRP A 37 -8.54 -8.79 1.74
N GLU A 38 -8.24 -10.09 1.71
CA GLU A 38 -8.48 -11.06 2.78
C GLU A 38 -7.48 -10.89 3.93
N THR A 39 -6.22 -10.62 3.60
CA THR A 39 -5.15 -10.33 4.56
C THR A 39 -4.93 -8.82 4.79
N GLY A 40 -5.83 -8.00 4.26
CA GLY A 40 -5.82 -6.54 4.36
C GLY A 40 -6.11 -6.06 5.77
N PHE A 41 -5.71 -4.84 6.12
CA PHE A 41 -6.12 -4.25 7.39
C PHE A 41 -7.64 -3.95 7.37
N ASN A 42 -8.31 -4.08 8.52
CA ASN A 42 -9.72 -3.68 8.64
C ASN A 42 -9.96 -2.18 8.87
N GLN A 43 -8.88 -1.43 9.07
CA GLN A 43 -8.92 -0.01 9.41
C GLN A 43 -7.90 0.76 8.57
N ILE A 44 -8.30 1.96 8.10
CA ILE A 44 -7.42 2.85 7.35
C ILE A 44 -6.29 3.36 8.26
N SER A 45 -6.62 3.70 9.51
CA SER A 45 -5.64 4.13 10.51
C SER A 45 -4.52 3.10 10.74
N ARG A 46 -4.84 1.80 10.73
CA ARG A 46 -3.82 0.74 10.84
C ARG A 46 -2.88 0.75 9.63
N ALA A 47 -3.42 0.89 8.42
CA ALA A 47 -2.61 1.01 7.21
C ALA A 47 -1.70 2.24 7.28
N LEU A 48 -2.19 3.39 7.74
CA LEU A 48 -1.40 4.61 7.88
C LEU A 48 -0.25 4.47 8.89
N ILE A 49 -0.47 3.76 10.00
CA ILE A 49 0.58 3.48 11.01
C ILE A 49 1.70 2.62 10.43
N GLU A 50 1.35 1.62 9.61
CA GLU A 50 2.30 0.66 9.03
C GLU A 50 2.89 1.12 7.69
N SER A 51 2.40 2.24 7.15
CA SER A 51 2.85 2.79 5.87
C SER A 51 4.19 3.49 5.99
N VAL A 52 5.01 3.31 4.96
CA VAL A 52 6.23 4.10 4.74
C VAL A 52 6.02 5.12 3.63
N THR A 53 7.02 5.97 3.40
CA THR A 53 6.95 7.01 2.36
C THR A 53 6.72 6.39 0.99
N ASN A 54 5.76 6.95 0.27
CA ASN A 54 5.28 6.54 -1.07
C ASN A 54 4.45 5.25 -1.12
N ASP A 55 4.01 4.71 0.01
CA ASP A 55 3.07 3.58 0.00
C ASP A 55 1.73 3.94 -0.67
N VAL A 56 1.11 2.92 -1.25
CA VAL A 56 -0.23 3.01 -1.85
C VAL A 56 -1.21 2.22 -1.00
N ILE A 57 -2.16 2.90 -0.38
CA ILE A 57 -3.24 2.29 0.39
C ILE A 57 -4.46 2.14 -0.53
N ARG A 58 -4.87 0.89 -0.79
CA ARG A 58 -6.07 0.56 -1.57
C ARG A 58 -7.21 0.21 -0.62
N LEU A 59 -8.35 0.89 -0.77
CA LEU A 59 -9.55 0.66 0.04
C LEU A 59 -10.60 -0.09 -0.77
N SER A 60 -11.19 -1.12 -0.17
CA SER A 60 -12.37 -1.76 -0.73
C SER A 60 -13.53 -0.74 -0.81
N ALA A 61 -14.53 -1.06 -1.64
CA ALA A 61 -15.73 -0.24 -1.84
C ALA A 61 -16.67 -0.30 -0.64
N GLU A 62 -16.23 0.21 0.52
CA GLU A 62 -16.94 0.19 1.79
C GLU A 62 -16.90 1.55 2.49
N VAL A 63 -17.79 1.76 3.47
CA VAL A 63 -17.86 3.01 4.23
C VAL A 63 -16.98 2.95 5.47
N TYR A 64 -15.84 3.63 5.45
CA TYR A 64 -14.96 3.80 6.61
C TYR A 64 -15.31 5.08 7.38
N ARG A 65 -15.52 4.95 8.70
CA ARG A 65 -15.83 6.08 9.59
C ARG A 65 -14.72 6.18 10.64
N GLU A 66 -13.63 6.83 10.27
CA GLU A 66 -12.43 6.97 11.09
C GLU A 66 -11.96 8.43 11.09
N ASN A 67 -11.36 8.89 12.20
CA ASN A 67 -10.65 10.16 12.24
C ASN A 67 -9.18 9.90 11.87
N LEU A 68 -8.73 10.43 10.73
CA LEU A 68 -7.42 10.09 10.17
C LEU A 68 -6.40 11.20 10.42
N ILE A 69 -5.16 10.80 10.74
CA ILE A 69 -3.97 11.65 10.72
C ILE A 69 -3.03 11.08 9.66
N VAL A 70 -2.71 11.88 8.64
CA VAL A 70 -1.78 11.48 7.58
C VAL A 70 -0.46 12.21 7.83
N ALA A 71 0.50 11.50 8.43
CA ALA A 71 1.82 12.03 8.78
C ALA A 71 2.92 11.65 7.77
N THR A 72 2.66 10.63 6.94
CA THR A 72 3.59 10.09 5.95
C THR A 72 3.07 10.39 4.54
N PRO A 73 3.94 10.75 3.57
CA PRO A 73 3.52 10.90 2.18
C PRO A 73 3.07 9.54 1.64
N VAL A 74 1.77 9.35 1.45
CA VAL A 74 1.16 8.12 0.94
C VAL A 74 0.08 8.47 -0.09
N THR A 75 -0.26 7.50 -0.93
CA THR A 75 -1.40 7.59 -1.86
C THR A 75 -2.55 6.75 -1.33
N ILE A 76 -3.75 7.31 -1.21
CA ILE A 76 -4.94 6.57 -0.78
C ILE A 76 -5.93 6.54 -1.94
N ILE A 77 -6.34 5.33 -2.36
CA ILE A 77 -7.28 5.13 -3.47
C ILE A 77 -8.39 4.21 -2.98
N GLY A 78 -9.63 4.67 -3.03
CA GLY A 78 -10.80 3.88 -2.64
C GLY A 78 -11.67 3.48 -3.83
N GLY A 79 -12.66 2.61 -3.54
CA GLY A 79 -13.66 2.19 -4.52
C GLY A 79 -13.35 0.86 -5.21
N TYR A 80 -12.38 0.10 -4.73
CA TYR A 80 -12.08 -1.20 -5.31
C TYR A 80 -13.14 -2.24 -4.93
N VAL A 81 -13.74 -2.87 -5.93
CA VAL A 81 -14.65 -4.01 -5.71
C VAL A 81 -13.80 -5.29 -5.80
N PRO A 82 -13.68 -6.09 -4.71
CA PRO A 82 -12.96 -7.35 -4.77
C PRO A 82 -13.59 -8.27 -5.82
N GLY A 83 -12.82 -8.63 -6.86
CA GLY A 83 -13.26 -9.55 -7.92
C GLY A 83 -13.52 -8.95 -9.30
N VAL A 84 -13.42 -7.63 -9.49
CA VAL A 84 -13.42 -7.03 -10.84
C VAL A 84 -11.99 -6.68 -11.24
N LEU A 85 -11.31 -7.64 -11.87
CA LEU A 85 -10.19 -7.32 -12.74
C LEU A 85 -10.80 -6.64 -13.98
N ILE A 86 -10.66 -5.32 -14.10
CA ILE A 86 -10.81 -4.69 -15.42
C ILE A 86 -9.52 -5.03 -16.16
N ASP A 87 -9.53 -6.14 -16.88
CA ASP A 87 -8.49 -6.50 -17.84
C ASP A 87 -8.63 -5.56 -19.05
N GLU A 88 -7.83 -4.49 -19.07
CA GLU A 88 -7.72 -3.57 -20.20
C GLU A 88 -6.89 -4.22 -21.32
N GLY A 89 -7.37 -5.31 -21.94
CA GLY A 89 -6.51 -6.02 -22.89
C GLY A 89 -7.04 -7.21 -23.69
N SER A 90 -8.13 -7.07 -24.45
CA SER A 90 -8.22 -7.81 -25.72
C SER A 90 -8.96 -7.00 -26.80
N PRO A 91 -8.25 -6.39 -27.77
CA PRO A 91 -8.86 -5.67 -28.89
C PRO A 91 -9.61 -6.54 -29.91
N SER A 92 -9.79 -7.84 -29.65
CA SER A 92 -10.21 -8.80 -30.68
C SER A 92 -11.72 -9.02 -30.82
N ASP A 93 -12.56 -8.43 -29.95
CA ASP A 93 -14.02 -8.65 -29.98
C ASP A 93 -14.79 -7.68 -30.89
N TYR A 94 -14.10 -6.83 -31.67
CA TYR A 94 -14.74 -6.06 -32.74
C TYR A 94 -14.87 -6.88 -34.04
N SER A 95 -15.50 -8.06 -33.99
CA SER A 95 -15.98 -8.71 -35.21
C SER A 95 -17.39 -8.21 -35.52
N THR A 96 -17.44 -7.28 -36.47
CA THR A 96 -18.51 -6.99 -37.43
C THR A 96 -19.89 -7.59 -37.09
N ILE A 97 -20.82 -6.72 -36.68
CA ILE A 97 -22.25 -7.00 -36.82
C ILE A 97 -22.53 -6.99 -38.33
N GLU A 98 -22.39 -8.15 -39.00
CA GLU A 98 -22.93 -8.30 -40.33
C GLU A 98 -24.45 -8.21 -40.22
N SER A 99 -24.98 -7.19 -40.88
CA SER A 99 -26.40 -6.97 -41.05
C SER A 99 -26.92 -8.01 -42.03
N ALA A 100 -27.83 -8.87 -41.58
CA ALA A 100 -28.67 -9.71 -42.43
C ALA A 100 -30.14 -9.32 -42.20
#